data_AF-A0AAD6GWN8-F1
#
_entry.id   AF-A0AAD6GWN8-F1
#
_cell.length_a   1.000
_cell.length_b   1.000
_cell.length_c   1.000
_cell.angle_alpha   90.00
_cell.angle_beta   90.00
_cell.angle_gamma   90.00
#
_symmetry.space_group_name_H-M   'P 1'
#
loop_
_entity.id
_entity.type
_entity.pdbx_description
1 polymer ?
#
loop_
_entity_poly.entity_id
_entity_poly.type
_entity_poly.pdbx_seq_one_letter_code
_entity_poly.pdbx_strand_id
1 'polypeptide(L)'
;MVLTERRLHGPIAVDEMYQIGDDISRLRPEVPSFSELGVIDIHALTMCLKSGIHSEIRVSLDTLATISCEPQLQISLENCDDLVESLIDYAEDQVDFLTDNIPETSDTIHLPSYEEVVRGCHSEHTSLADVPEFGSLEYQLDRAVERLICVTTILRNFSFSESNFGVLGIPAVTQCFAGIFRNIGTRKMFLRREQNTLNLMKDAVVFMGNLAHSMQIPGKDEMLSFLHFLLAFSPLPEPTSKPGQAMFSEFNPSIHRYTPAAVDGLAKLLARDDPNRAYFSAIFSGDGSTPPQPDLLTRAFGLAISCIPHNKPLGVVDARKVFLLQGLLAADVLTSFADGPMAKLWLGSVDGFAIHLLRLSCALCTDRLPHINMRQRSQEPEAYAFGALVHRGLAILRRLAEKTKQVDKSSSLCFPSGITPRKESLLGALLLPNMDPNIIRQLVSYAQLAE
;
A
#
# COMPACT_ATOMS: atom_id res chain seq x y z
N MET A 1 -7.70 36.47 -49.27
CA MET A 1 -7.78 35.00 -49.09
C MET A 1 -6.85 34.66 -47.94
N VAL A 2 -7.39 34.52 -46.73
CA VAL A 2 -6.60 34.18 -45.55
C VAL A 2 -6.32 32.69 -45.64
N LEU A 3 -5.10 32.32 -45.99
CA LEU A 3 -4.64 30.93 -45.85
C LEU A 3 -4.65 30.66 -44.35
N THR A 4 -5.64 29.89 -43.90
CA THR A 4 -5.63 29.30 -42.56
C THR A 4 -4.33 28.51 -42.47
N GLU A 5 -3.39 28.93 -41.63
CA GLU A 5 -2.16 28.18 -41.38
C GLU A 5 -2.56 26.78 -40.92
N ARG A 6 -2.49 25.80 -41.83
CA ARG A 6 -2.59 24.40 -41.45
C ARG A 6 -1.40 24.14 -40.55
N ARG A 7 -1.66 23.73 -39.30
CA ARG A 7 -0.61 23.25 -38.38
C ARG A 7 -0.08 21.92 -38.91
N LEU A 8 0.87 22.02 -39.84
CA LEU A 8 1.57 20.89 -40.41
C LEU A 8 2.78 20.59 -39.53
N HIS A 9 3.00 19.31 -39.23
CA HIS A 9 4.27 18.84 -38.67
C HIS A 9 5.02 18.13 -39.81
N GLY A 10 5.99 18.82 -40.40
CA GLY A 10 6.58 18.39 -41.68
C GLY A 10 5.52 18.43 -42.80
N PRO A 11 5.41 17.41 -43.66
CA PRO A 11 4.39 17.37 -44.73
C PRO A 11 3.01 16.91 -44.24
N ILE A 12 2.83 16.59 -42.95
CA ILE A 12 1.64 15.90 -42.43
C ILE A 12 0.76 16.85 -41.61
N ALA A 13 -0.54 16.88 -41.90
CA ALA A 13 -1.55 17.51 -41.06
C ALA A 13 -1.93 16.55 -39.91
N VAL A 14 -1.24 16.68 -38.78
CA VAL A 14 -1.35 15.72 -37.65
C VAL A 14 -2.77 15.65 -37.10
N ASP A 15 -3.46 16.79 -36.95
CA ASP A 15 -4.83 16.81 -36.40
C ASP A 15 -5.82 15.99 -37.26
N GLU A 16 -5.69 16.05 -38.60
CA GLU A 16 -6.53 15.28 -39.52
C GLU A 16 -6.13 13.79 -39.55
N MET A 17 -4.83 13.52 -39.57
CA MET A 17 -4.30 12.15 -39.56
C MET A 17 -4.53 11.44 -38.22
N TYR A 18 -4.57 12.17 -37.12
CA TYR A 18 -4.80 11.63 -35.79
C TYR A 18 -6.17 10.95 -35.72
N GLN A 19 -7.22 11.57 -36.25
CA GLN A 19 -8.56 10.98 -36.25
C GLN A 19 -8.62 9.68 -37.05
N ILE A 20 -7.96 9.64 -38.21
CA ILE A 20 -7.88 8.42 -39.04
C ILE A 20 -7.05 7.35 -38.34
N GLY A 21 -5.94 7.73 -37.71
CA GLY A 21 -5.09 6.83 -36.94
C GLY A 21 -5.82 6.23 -35.74
N ASP A 22 -6.62 7.03 -35.04
CA ASP A 22 -7.48 6.59 -33.93
C ASP A 22 -8.54 5.59 -34.41
N ASP A 23 -9.20 5.87 -35.54
CA ASP A 23 -10.16 4.95 -36.16
C ASP A 23 -9.52 3.62 -36.56
N ILE A 24 -8.33 3.66 -37.18
CA ILE A 24 -7.57 2.45 -37.55
C ILE A 24 -7.20 1.67 -36.29
N SER A 25 -6.66 2.34 -35.27
CA SER A 25 -6.26 1.71 -34.01
C SER A 25 -7.43 1.01 -33.33
N ARG A 26 -8.59 1.68 -33.27
CA ARG A 26 -9.82 1.14 -32.66
C ARG A 26 -10.42 -0.03 -33.43
N LEU A 27 -10.34 -0.02 -34.76
CA LEU A 27 -10.96 -1.05 -35.61
C LEU A 27 -10.02 -2.22 -35.94
N ARG A 28 -8.73 -2.12 -35.58
CA ARG A 28 -7.74 -3.17 -35.85
C ARG A 28 -7.98 -4.37 -34.94
N PRO A 29 -8.23 -5.58 -35.48
CA PRO A 29 -8.38 -6.76 -34.66
C PRO A 29 -6.99 -7.26 -34.22
N GLU A 30 -6.57 -6.93 -33.00
CA GLU A 30 -5.29 -7.39 -32.44
C GLU A 30 -5.44 -8.62 -31.55
N VAL A 31 -6.46 -8.64 -30.68
CA VAL A 31 -6.80 -9.76 -29.78
C VAL A 31 -8.31 -9.95 -29.73
N PRO A 32 -8.81 -11.20 -29.60
CA PRO A 32 -10.24 -11.46 -29.49
C PRO A 32 -10.80 -10.85 -28.20
N SER A 33 -12.01 -10.28 -28.29
CA SER A 33 -12.78 -9.87 -27.12
C SER A 33 -13.30 -11.08 -26.34
N PHE A 34 -13.72 -10.88 -25.08
CA PHE A 34 -14.28 -11.95 -24.26
C PHE A 34 -15.41 -12.71 -24.96
N SER A 35 -16.31 -12.01 -25.66
CA SER A 35 -17.42 -12.63 -26.42
C SER A 35 -16.98 -13.49 -27.60
N GLU A 36 -15.75 -13.30 -28.09
CA GLU A 36 -15.20 -14.01 -29.26
C GLU A 36 -14.33 -15.21 -28.88
N LEU A 37 -13.97 -15.36 -27.59
CA LEU A 37 -13.12 -16.45 -27.11
C LEU A 37 -13.78 -17.84 -27.20
N GLY A 38 -15.11 -17.90 -27.20
CA GLY A 38 -15.84 -19.17 -27.26
C GLY A 38 -15.63 -20.02 -25.99
N VAL A 39 -15.31 -21.30 -26.17
CA VAL A 39 -15.07 -22.23 -25.06
C VAL A 39 -13.63 -22.10 -24.58
N ILE A 40 -13.45 -21.70 -23.32
CA ILE A 40 -12.14 -21.52 -22.70
C ILE A 40 -11.80 -22.76 -21.88
N ASP A 41 -10.67 -23.38 -22.19
CA ASP A 41 -10.10 -24.51 -21.43
C ASP A 41 -8.86 -24.04 -20.65
N ILE A 42 -9.02 -23.87 -19.33
CA ILE A 42 -7.94 -23.37 -18.46
C ILE A 42 -6.77 -24.36 -18.39
N HIS A 43 -7.03 -25.66 -18.47
CA HIS A 43 -5.95 -26.65 -18.47
C HIS A 43 -5.11 -26.54 -19.73
N ALA A 44 -5.73 -26.35 -20.90
CA ALA A 44 -5.02 -26.09 -22.14
C ALA A 44 -4.17 -24.81 -22.07
N LEU A 45 -4.72 -23.73 -21.52
CA LEU A 45 -3.98 -22.47 -21.29
C LEU A 45 -2.77 -22.68 -20.37
N THR A 46 -2.93 -23.50 -19.33
CA THR A 46 -1.85 -23.87 -18.39
C THR A 46 -0.75 -24.65 -19.10
N MET A 47 -1.10 -25.61 -19.96
CA MET A 47 -0.11 -26.34 -20.78
C MET A 47 0.60 -25.43 -21.78
N CYS A 48 -0.09 -24.44 -22.36
CA CYS A 48 0.52 -23.42 -23.22
C CYS A 48 1.54 -22.55 -22.46
N LEU A 49 1.33 -22.27 -21.17
CA LEU A 49 2.33 -21.57 -20.35
C LEU A 49 3.58 -22.43 -20.15
N LYS A 50 3.38 -23.73 -19.88
CA LYS A 50 4.47 -24.70 -19.64
C LYS A 50 5.23 -25.13 -20.90
N SER A 51 4.77 -24.80 -22.11
CA SER A 51 5.35 -25.33 -23.35
C SER A 51 6.69 -24.69 -23.75
N GLY A 52 7.00 -23.49 -23.23
CA GLY A 52 8.18 -22.72 -23.63
C GLY A 52 8.05 -22.06 -25.01
N ILE A 53 6.94 -22.26 -25.74
CA ILE A 53 6.74 -21.67 -27.07
C ILE A 53 6.18 -20.25 -26.91
N HIS A 54 6.97 -19.23 -27.25
CA HIS A 54 6.60 -17.82 -27.05
C HIS A 54 5.22 -17.42 -27.60
N SER A 55 4.81 -17.98 -28.75
CA SER A 55 3.50 -17.68 -29.34
C SER A 55 2.35 -18.29 -28.53
N GLU A 56 2.51 -19.51 -28.01
CA GLU A 56 1.50 -20.17 -27.18
C GLU A 56 1.35 -19.47 -25.83
N ILE A 57 2.49 -19.11 -25.22
CA ILE A 57 2.51 -18.36 -23.97
C ILE A 57 1.83 -17.00 -24.15
N ARG A 58 2.12 -16.28 -25.24
CA ARG A 58 1.46 -15.00 -25.54
C ARG A 58 -0.06 -15.17 -25.66
N VAL A 59 -0.53 -16.15 -26.42
CA VAL A 59 -1.97 -16.43 -26.57
C VAL A 59 -2.59 -16.78 -25.22
N SER A 60 -1.89 -17.57 -24.40
CA SER A 60 -2.36 -17.95 -23.07
C SER A 60 -2.51 -16.74 -22.15
N LEU A 61 -1.48 -15.89 -22.06
CA LEU A 61 -1.52 -14.68 -21.25
C LEU A 61 -2.56 -13.67 -21.74
N ASP A 62 -2.70 -13.45 -23.05
CA ASP A 62 -3.74 -12.57 -23.60
C ASP A 62 -5.14 -13.07 -23.25
N THR A 63 -5.36 -14.39 -23.30
CA THR A 63 -6.63 -15.03 -22.93
C THR A 63 -6.89 -14.93 -21.43
N LEU A 64 -5.90 -15.27 -20.60
CA LEU A 64 -5.98 -15.20 -19.13
C LEU A 64 -6.21 -13.76 -18.65
N ALA A 65 -5.53 -12.78 -19.24
CA ALA A 65 -5.75 -11.37 -18.97
C ALA A 65 -7.20 -10.97 -19.29
N THR A 66 -7.70 -11.32 -20.47
CA THR A 66 -9.08 -11.05 -20.89
C THR A 66 -10.11 -11.62 -19.92
N ILE A 67 -9.99 -12.91 -19.57
CA ILE A 67 -10.96 -13.58 -18.70
C ILE A 67 -10.86 -13.11 -17.23
N SER A 68 -9.67 -12.73 -16.77
CA SER A 68 -9.48 -12.20 -15.41
C SER A 68 -10.11 -10.81 -15.23
N CYS A 69 -10.29 -10.05 -16.32
CA CYS A 69 -10.91 -8.73 -16.29
C CYS A 69 -12.44 -8.77 -16.37
N GLU A 70 -13.04 -9.93 -16.70
CA GLU A 70 -14.47 -10.05 -16.94
C GLU A 70 -15.26 -10.14 -15.61
N PRO A 71 -16.04 -9.12 -15.21
CA PRO A 71 -16.69 -9.11 -13.89
C PRO A 71 -17.75 -10.20 -13.71
N GLN A 72 -18.31 -10.72 -14.81
CA GLN A 72 -19.33 -11.76 -14.78
C GLN A 72 -18.74 -13.17 -14.60
N LEU A 73 -17.43 -13.32 -14.80
CA LEU A 73 -16.74 -14.59 -14.73
C LEU A 73 -15.96 -14.69 -13.41
N GLN A 74 -16.39 -15.59 -12.52
CA GLN A 74 -15.64 -15.92 -11.31
C GLN A 74 -14.85 -17.20 -11.53
N ILE A 75 -13.53 -17.06 -11.66
CA ILE A 75 -12.61 -18.19 -11.78
C ILE A 75 -12.20 -18.65 -10.39
N SER A 76 -12.54 -19.89 -10.06
CA SER A 76 -12.09 -20.56 -8.84
C SER A 76 -10.73 -21.23 -9.10
N LEU A 77 -9.68 -20.66 -8.51
CA LEU A 77 -8.32 -21.15 -8.70
C LEU A 77 -8.09 -22.52 -8.06
N GLU A 78 -8.90 -22.91 -7.07
CA GLU A 78 -8.85 -24.25 -6.47
C GLU A 78 -9.18 -25.35 -7.47
N ASN A 79 -9.92 -25.04 -8.54
CA ASN A 79 -10.25 -25.97 -9.62
C ASN A 79 -9.32 -25.84 -10.83
N CYS A 80 -8.33 -24.94 -10.76
CA CYS A 80 -7.39 -24.66 -11.85
C CYS A 80 -6.02 -25.25 -11.50
N ASP A 81 -5.90 -26.57 -11.68
CA ASP A 81 -4.68 -27.32 -11.34
C ASP A 81 -3.43 -26.68 -11.98
N ASP A 82 -2.44 -26.39 -11.15
CA ASP A 82 -1.13 -25.80 -11.49
C ASP A 82 -1.14 -24.42 -12.18
N LEU A 83 -2.29 -23.75 -12.32
CA LEU A 83 -2.34 -22.49 -13.07
C LEU A 83 -1.48 -21.41 -12.40
N VAL A 84 -1.60 -21.27 -11.08
CA VAL A 84 -0.88 -20.25 -10.31
C VAL A 84 0.61 -20.54 -10.31
N GLU A 85 0.99 -21.80 -10.07
CA GLU A 85 2.37 -22.27 -10.12
C GLU A 85 2.99 -21.97 -11.49
N SER A 86 2.30 -22.29 -12.59
CA SER A 86 2.79 -22.02 -13.96
C SER A 86 2.97 -20.54 -14.26
N LEU A 87 2.08 -19.69 -13.74
CA LEU A 87 2.21 -18.24 -13.86
C LEU A 87 3.40 -17.71 -13.08
N ILE A 88 3.65 -18.24 -11.88
CA ILE A 88 4.78 -17.85 -11.04
C ILE A 88 6.10 -18.32 -11.66
N ASP A 89 6.20 -19.59 -12.07
CA ASP A 89 7.40 -20.12 -12.74
C ASP A 89 7.76 -19.25 -13.95
N TYR A 90 6.76 -18.89 -14.76
CA TYR A 90 6.99 -18.03 -15.93
C TYR A 90 7.38 -16.58 -15.56
N ALA A 91 6.83 -16.03 -14.49
CA ALA A 91 7.21 -14.72 -13.99
C ALA A 91 8.64 -14.72 -13.46
N GLU A 92 9.05 -15.77 -12.74
CA GLU A 92 10.42 -15.97 -12.27
C GLU A 92 11.40 -16.07 -13.43
N ASP A 93 11.08 -16.81 -14.50
CA ASP A 93 11.89 -16.84 -15.73
C ASP A 93 12.08 -15.43 -16.33
N GLN A 94 11.04 -14.58 -16.31
CA GLN A 94 11.17 -13.20 -16.80
C GLN A 94 12.06 -12.37 -15.86
N VAL A 95 11.96 -12.56 -14.56
CA VAL A 95 12.78 -11.87 -13.56
C VAL A 95 14.25 -12.29 -13.71
N ASP A 96 14.54 -13.58 -13.86
CA ASP A 96 15.89 -14.10 -14.03
C ASP A 96 16.54 -13.51 -15.28
N PHE A 97 15.83 -13.53 -16.42
CA PHE A 97 16.30 -12.91 -17.65
C PHE A 97 16.59 -11.41 -17.48
N LEU A 98 15.77 -10.67 -16.72
CA LEU A 98 16.04 -9.27 -16.41
C LEU A 98 17.26 -9.12 -15.51
N THR A 99 17.42 -9.96 -14.49
CA THR A 99 18.55 -9.86 -13.56
C THR A 99 19.91 -10.22 -14.18
N ASP A 100 19.92 -11.11 -15.18
CA ASP A 100 21.12 -11.45 -15.95
C ASP A 100 21.64 -10.28 -16.79
N ASN A 101 20.73 -9.39 -17.21
CA ASN A 101 21.03 -8.28 -18.11
C ASN A 101 21.04 -6.91 -17.42
N ILE A 102 20.47 -6.79 -16.21
CA ILE A 102 20.40 -5.55 -15.44
C ILE A 102 21.20 -5.72 -14.16
N PRO A 103 22.39 -5.10 -14.06
CA PRO A 103 23.29 -5.29 -12.92
C PRO A 103 22.72 -4.67 -11.65
N GLU A 104 22.97 -5.34 -10.52
CA GLU A 104 22.67 -4.81 -9.19
C GLU A 104 23.53 -3.57 -8.89
N THR A 105 22.88 -2.52 -8.40
CA THR A 105 23.49 -1.20 -8.14
C THR A 105 23.59 -0.85 -6.65
N SER A 106 22.88 -1.56 -5.79
CA SER A 106 22.83 -1.34 -4.34
C SER A 106 22.62 -2.67 -3.62
N ASP A 107 23.28 -2.86 -2.47
CA ASP A 107 23.06 -4.01 -1.59
C ASP A 107 21.81 -3.84 -0.71
N THR A 108 21.29 -2.61 -0.61
CA THR A 108 20.13 -2.25 0.19
C THR A 108 18.93 -1.92 -0.67
N ILE A 109 17.74 -2.33 -0.23
CA ILE A 109 16.48 -2.09 -0.95
C ILE A 109 16.10 -0.61 -0.83
N HIS A 110 16.12 0.10 -1.95
CA HIS A 110 15.64 1.47 -2.06
C HIS A 110 14.61 1.59 -3.18
N LEU A 111 13.34 1.35 -2.85
CA LEU A 111 12.24 1.53 -3.80
C LEU A 111 11.94 3.02 -4.00
N PRO A 112 11.70 3.47 -5.25
CA PRO A 112 11.24 4.82 -5.52
C PRO A 112 9.85 5.02 -4.92
N SER A 113 9.59 6.21 -4.38
CA SER A 113 8.26 6.51 -3.85
C SER A 113 7.22 6.57 -4.97
N TYR A 114 5.96 6.25 -4.64
CA TYR A 114 4.85 6.36 -5.58
C TYR A 114 4.75 7.79 -6.17
N GLU A 115 5.01 8.83 -5.38
CA GLU A 115 5.02 10.22 -5.85
C GLU A 115 6.14 10.50 -6.86
N GLU A 116 7.34 9.94 -6.66
CA GLU A 116 8.45 10.05 -7.60
C GLU A 116 8.14 9.33 -8.91
N VAL A 117 7.66 8.09 -8.85
CA VAL A 117 7.31 7.32 -10.05
C VAL A 117 6.19 8.01 -10.83
N VAL A 118 5.16 8.55 -10.16
CA VAL A 118 4.10 9.33 -10.84
C VAL A 118 4.67 10.56 -11.56
N ARG A 119 5.60 11.30 -10.93
CA ARG A 119 6.27 12.43 -11.57
C ARG A 119 7.15 11.97 -12.73
N GLY A 120 7.89 10.88 -12.56
CA GLY A 120 8.69 10.24 -13.60
C GLY A 120 7.87 9.87 -14.83
N CYS A 121 6.67 9.29 -14.63
CA CYS A 121 5.74 9.01 -15.72
C CYS A 121 5.34 10.28 -16.49
N HIS A 122 5.06 11.39 -15.81
CA HIS A 122 4.71 12.64 -16.50
C HIS A 122 5.88 13.14 -17.35
N SER A 123 7.10 13.07 -16.83
CA SER A 123 8.30 13.42 -17.59
C SER A 123 8.50 12.48 -18.79
N GLU A 124 8.32 11.18 -18.60
CA GLU A 124 8.39 10.16 -19.66
C GLU A 124 7.38 10.43 -20.78
N HIS A 125 6.12 10.71 -20.46
CA HIS A 125 5.05 11.03 -21.43
C HIS A 125 5.31 12.31 -22.24
N THR A 126 6.10 13.25 -21.69
CA THR A 126 6.49 14.47 -22.42
C THR A 126 7.79 14.32 -23.21
N SER A 127 8.48 13.18 -23.08
CA SER A 127 9.75 12.89 -23.75
C SER A 127 9.55 12.09 -25.03
N LEU A 128 10.54 12.13 -25.93
CA LEU A 128 10.55 11.26 -27.10
C LEU A 128 10.89 9.82 -26.68
N ALA A 129 10.03 8.87 -27.02
CA ALA A 129 10.29 7.46 -26.77
C ALA A 129 11.35 6.92 -27.75
N ASP A 130 12.38 6.30 -27.20
CA ASP A 130 13.29 5.46 -27.99
C ASP A 130 12.65 4.07 -28.15
N VAL A 131 12.56 3.59 -29.39
CA VAL A 131 11.88 2.32 -29.71
C VAL A 131 12.95 1.32 -30.12
N PRO A 132 13.20 0.28 -29.29
CA PRO A 132 14.17 -0.75 -29.61
C PRO A 132 13.87 -1.46 -30.93
N GLU A 133 14.91 -1.81 -31.68
CA GLU A 133 14.79 -2.60 -32.90
C GLU A 133 14.22 -3.99 -32.59
N PHE A 134 13.29 -4.47 -33.43
CA PHE A 134 12.66 -5.77 -33.25
C PHE A 134 13.70 -6.89 -33.20
N GLY A 135 13.59 -7.76 -32.18
CA GLY A 135 14.49 -8.90 -31.98
C GLY A 135 15.81 -8.56 -31.29
N SER A 136 16.14 -7.28 -31.08
CA SER A 136 17.28 -6.85 -30.27
C SER A 136 17.14 -7.27 -28.80
N LEU A 137 18.25 -7.27 -28.05
CA LEU A 137 18.22 -7.53 -26.61
C LEU A 137 17.32 -6.54 -25.87
N GLU A 138 17.43 -5.25 -26.18
CA GLU A 138 16.61 -4.20 -25.59
C GLU A 138 15.11 -4.43 -25.84
N TYR A 139 14.74 -4.89 -27.05
CA TYR A 139 13.38 -5.29 -27.37
C TYR A 139 12.92 -6.49 -26.53
N GLN A 140 13.76 -7.51 -26.35
CA GLN A 140 13.44 -8.70 -25.56
C GLN A 140 13.27 -8.36 -24.07
N LEU A 141 14.10 -7.48 -23.52
CA LEU A 141 13.97 -6.99 -22.14
C LEU A 141 12.65 -6.24 -21.95
N ASP A 142 12.29 -5.37 -22.90
CA ASP A 142 11.00 -4.68 -22.86
C ASP A 142 9.83 -5.67 -22.92
N ARG A 143 9.91 -6.73 -23.75
CA ARG A 143 8.88 -7.79 -23.79
C ARG A 143 8.81 -8.58 -22.48
N ALA A 144 9.96 -8.89 -21.85
CA ALA A 144 10.00 -9.60 -20.59
C ALA A 144 9.28 -8.83 -19.47
N VAL A 145 9.49 -7.51 -19.39
CA VAL A 145 8.75 -6.65 -18.45
C VAL A 145 7.24 -6.65 -18.71
N GLU A 146 6.81 -6.55 -19.96
CA GLU A 146 5.37 -6.57 -20.28
C GLU A 146 4.69 -7.88 -19.87
N ARG A 147 5.37 -9.02 -20.10
CA ARG A 147 4.90 -10.33 -19.69
C ARG A 147 4.81 -10.44 -18.18
N LEU A 148 5.83 -9.97 -17.46
CA LEU A 148 5.85 -9.92 -16.00
C LEU A 148 4.69 -9.07 -15.48
N ILE A 149 4.47 -7.87 -16.03
CA ILE A 149 3.34 -7.02 -15.66
C ILE A 149 2.02 -7.73 -15.93
N CYS A 150 1.84 -8.34 -17.10
CA CYS A 150 0.63 -9.09 -17.44
C CYS A 150 0.31 -10.18 -16.41
N VAL A 151 1.31 -10.99 -16.03
CA VAL A 151 1.15 -12.00 -14.97
C VAL A 151 0.71 -11.36 -13.66
N THR A 152 1.38 -10.29 -13.21
CA THR A 152 1.02 -9.63 -11.94
C THR A 152 -0.37 -8.98 -11.99
N THR A 153 -0.80 -8.49 -13.15
CA THR A 153 -2.16 -7.97 -13.37
C THR A 153 -3.19 -9.11 -13.29
N ILE A 154 -2.93 -10.27 -13.90
CA ILE A 154 -3.80 -11.46 -13.81
C ILE A 154 -3.95 -11.90 -12.35
N LEU A 155 -2.84 -12.01 -11.60
CA LEU A 155 -2.87 -12.36 -10.18
C LEU A 155 -3.62 -11.33 -9.34
N ARG A 156 -3.42 -10.03 -9.62
CA ARG A 156 -4.19 -8.95 -9.00
C ARG A 156 -5.68 -9.08 -9.29
N ASN A 157 -6.06 -9.41 -10.51
CA ASN A 157 -7.47 -9.57 -10.86
C ASN A 157 -8.11 -10.77 -10.13
N PHE A 158 -7.41 -11.90 -10.05
CA PHE A 158 -7.90 -13.05 -9.29
C PHE A 158 -8.02 -12.79 -7.79
N SER A 159 -7.26 -11.83 -7.25
CA SER A 159 -7.34 -11.41 -5.84
C SER A 159 -8.63 -10.67 -5.48
N PHE A 160 -9.53 -10.38 -6.42
CA PHE A 160 -10.84 -9.80 -6.07
C PHE A 160 -11.87 -10.84 -5.61
N SER A 161 -11.58 -12.14 -5.78
CA SER A 161 -12.42 -13.22 -5.25
C SER A 161 -11.84 -13.81 -3.97
N GLU A 162 -12.58 -13.76 -2.88
CA GLU A 162 -12.14 -14.32 -1.58
C GLU A 162 -11.84 -15.82 -1.65
N SER A 163 -12.53 -16.56 -2.53
CA SER A 163 -12.27 -18.00 -2.77
C SER A 163 -10.84 -18.27 -3.23
N ASN A 164 -10.17 -17.28 -3.83
CA ASN A 164 -8.84 -17.43 -4.39
C ASN A 164 -7.74 -17.09 -3.37
N PHE A 165 -8.10 -16.64 -2.17
CA PHE A 165 -7.12 -16.11 -1.21
C PHE A 165 -6.15 -17.15 -0.68
N GLY A 166 -6.60 -18.40 -0.55
CA GLY A 166 -5.75 -19.52 -0.13
C GLY A 166 -4.67 -19.81 -1.17
N VAL A 167 -5.07 -19.95 -2.44
CA VAL A 167 -4.18 -20.28 -3.56
C VAL A 167 -3.21 -19.13 -3.87
N LEU A 168 -3.68 -17.88 -3.83
CA LEU A 168 -2.81 -16.71 -4.08
C LEU A 168 -1.91 -16.35 -2.89
N GLY A 169 -2.22 -16.85 -1.70
CA GLY A 169 -1.47 -16.59 -0.47
C GLY A 169 -0.30 -17.56 -0.21
N ILE A 170 0.00 -18.49 -1.13
CA ILE A 170 1.05 -19.49 -0.94
C ILE A 170 2.46 -18.87 -0.98
N PRO A 171 3.47 -19.54 -0.38
CA PRO A 171 4.84 -19.02 -0.32
C PRO A 171 5.43 -18.64 -1.68
N ALA A 172 5.26 -19.47 -2.72
CA ALA A 172 5.80 -19.21 -4.06
C ALA A 172 5.36 -17.84 -4.62
N VAL A 173 4.08 -17.51 -4.50
CA VAL A 173 3.55 -16.20 -4.93
C VAL A 173 4.19 -15.07 -4.12
N THR A 174 4.26 -15.23 -2.79
CA THR A 174 4.85 -14.17 -1.93
C THR A 174 6.36 -13.99 -2.17
N GLN A 175 7.10 -15.06 -2.47
CA GLN A 175 8.53 -15.01 -2.79
C GLN A 175 8.76 -14.32 -4.12
N CYS A 176 7.97 -14.65 -5.14
CA CYS A 176 8.03 -13.99 -6.44
C CYS A 176 7.83 -12.47 -6.31
N PHE A 177 6.76 -12.02 -5.62
CA PHE A 177 6.54 -10.59 -5.38
C PHE A 177 7.67 -9.94 -4.56
N ALA A 178 8.14 -10.59 -3.49
CA ALA A 178 9.25 -10.07 -2.68
C ALA A 178 10.55 -9.94 -3.49
N GLY A 179 10.83 -10.90 -4.39
CA GLY A 179 11.96 -10.87 -5.32
C GLY A 179 11.85 -9.71 -6.32
N ILE A 180 10.66 -9.51 -6.90
CA ILE A 180 10.39 -8.36 -7.79
C ILE A 180 10.63 -7.04 -7.05
N PHE A 181 10.12 -6.87 -5.83
CA PHE A 181 10.32 -5.63 -5.06
C PHE A 181 11.79 -5.39 -4.71
N ARG A 182 12.51 -6.44 -4.31
CA ARG A 182 13.95 -6.37 -4.07
C ARG A 182 14.67 -5.91 -5.33
N ASN A 183 14.39 -6.53 -6.48
CA ASN A 183 15.06 -6.21 -7.74
C ASN A 183 14.78 -4.77 -8.20
N ILE A 184 13.57 -4.26 -8.03
CA ILE A 184 13.25 -2.84 -8.26
C ILE A 184 14.04 -1.93 -7.31
N GLY A 185 14.16 -2.32 -6.04
CA GLY A 185 14.86 -1.52 -5.04
C GLY A 185 16.39 -1.57 -5.11
N THR A 186 16.98 -2.56 -5.79
CA THR A 186 18.44 -2.71 -5.88
C THR A 186 19.02 -2.42 -7.27
N ARG A 187 18.17 -2.30 -8.30
CA ARG A 187 18.56 -2.03 -9.69
C ARG A 187 17.88 -0.80 -10.24
N LYS A 188 18.66 0.07 -10.88
CA LYS A 188 18.14 1.24 -11.58
C LYS A 188 17.28 0.82 -12.77
N MET A 189 16.04 1.33 -12.83
CA MET A 189 15.11 1.10 -13.95
C MET A 189 14.94 -0.39 -14.27
N PHE A 190 14.80 -1.24 -13.25
CA PHE A 190 14.62 -2.69 -13.42
C PHE A 190 13.46 -3.03 -14.38
N LEU A 191 12.36 -2.29 -14.28
CA LEU A 191 11.19 -2.43 -15.16
C LEU A 191 11.23 -1.50 -16.38
N ARG A 192 12.42 -0.98 -16.70
CA ARG A 192 12.77 -0.23 -17.93
C ARG A 192 12.15 1.16 -18.04
N ARG A 193 10.89 1.34 -17.62
CA ARG A 193 10.11 2.57 -17.71
C ARG A 193 9.41 2.88 -16.40
N GLU A 194 9.18 4.17 -16.13
CA GLU A 194 8.44 4.61 -14.94
C GLU A 194 6.99 4.16 -15.02
N GLN A 195 6.40 4.15 -16.23
CA GLN A 195 5.03 3.68 -16.44
C GLN A 195 4.86 2.21 -16.05
N ASN A 196 5.85 1.38 -16.34
CA ASN A 196 5.88 -0.04 -15.99
C ASN A 196 5.97 -0.23 -14.47
N THR A 197 6.88 0.50 -13.82
CA THR A 197 6.99 0.53 -12.35
C THR A 197 5.68 1.00 -11.71
N LEU A 198 5.05 2.04 -12.25
CA LEU A 198 3.78 2.55 -11.74
C LEU A 198 2.65 1.52 -11.86
N ASN A 199 2.56 0.82 -12.99
CA ASN A 199 1.55 -0.21 -13.21
C ASN A 199 1.72 -1.36 -12.21
N LEU A 200 2.94 -1.88 -12.07
CA LEU A 200 3.24 -2.92 -11.09
C LEU A 200 2.92 -2.46 -9.67
N MET A 201 3.37 -1.25 -9.27
CA MET A 201 3.10 -0.73 -7.93
C MET A 201 1.60 -0.69 -7.62
N LYS A 202 0.78 -0.21 -8.55
CA LYS A 202 -0.68 -0.16 -8.39
C LYS A 202 -1.30 -1.56 -8.26
N ASP A 203 -0.87 -2.49 -9.10
CA ASP A 203 -1.40 -3.85 -9.07
C ASP A 203 -0.97 -4.57 -7.79
N ALA A 204 0.31 -4.51 -7.45
CA ALA A 204 0.86 -5.16 -6.27
C ALA A 204 0.26 -4.63 -4.95
N VAL A 205 0.06 -3.31 -4.81
CA VAL A 205 -0.54 -2.76 -3.57
C VAL A 205 -2.02 -3.11 -3.44
N VAL A 206 -2.75 -3.23 -4.55
CA VAL A 206 -4.15 -3.69 -4.54
C VAL A 206 -4.21 -5.19 -4.21
N PHE A 207 -3.35 -5.99 -4.83
CA PHE A 207 -3.19 -7.42 -4.53
C PHE A 207 -2.92 -7.64 -3.03
N MET A 208 -1.94 -6.90 -2.47
CA MET A 208 -1.64 -6.95 -1.04
C MET A 208 -2.79 -6.45 -0.18
N GLY A 209 -3.47 -5.37 -0.58
CA GLY A 209 -4.66 -4.87 0.12
C GLY A 209 -5.72 -5.96 0.26
N ASN A 210 -5.95 -6.75 -0.79
CA ASN A 210 -6.91 -7.87 -0.72
C ASN A 210 -6.39 -9.03 0.14
N LEU A 211 -5.13 -9.44 -0.04
CA LEU A 211 -4.62 -10.73 0.41
C LEU A 211 -3.71 -10.73 1.65
N ALA A 212 -3.26 -9.58 2.16
CA ALA A 212 -2.23 -9.52 3.20
C ALA A 212 -2.51 -10.38 4.45
N HIS A 213 -3.77 -10.62 4.78
CA HIS A 213 -4.16 -11.49 5.90
C HIS A 213 -3.95 -12.99 5.60
N SER A 214 -4.02 -13.43 4.34
CA SER A 214 -3.80 -14.82 3.91
C SER A 214 -2.37 -15.11 3.42
N MET A 215 -1.59 -14.09 3.05
CA MET A 215 -0.21 -14.22 2.55
C MET A 215 0.75 -14.94 3.52
N GLN A 216 1.24 -16.11 3.12
CA GLN A 216 2.20 -16.92 3.87
C GLN A 216 3.63 -16.49 3.54
N ILE A 217 4.17 -15.56 4.34
CA ILE A 217 5.53 -15.06 4.13
C ILE A 217 6.54 -16.07 4.70
N PRO A 218 7.49 -16.58 3.90
CA PRO A 218 8.37 -17.68 4.32
C PRO A 218 9.55 -17.23 5.19
N GLY A 219 9.94 -15.95 5.11
CA GLY A 219 11.15 -15.46 5.77
C GLY A 219 11.14 -13.97 6.10
N LYS A 220 12.19 -13.58 6.83
CA LYS A 220 12.42 -12.19 7.27
C LYS A 220 12.72 -11.27 6.09
N ASP A 221 13.48 -11.74 5.10
CA ASP A 221 13.92 -10.94 3.97
C ASP A 221 12.74 -10.62 3.04
N GLU A 222 11.84 -11.57 2.82
CA GLU A 222 10.60 -11.34 2.10
C GLU A 222 9.69 -10.35 2.84
N MET A 223 9.55 -10.50 4.17
CA MET A 223 8.82 -9.53 5.00
C MET A 223 9.41 -8.12 4.87
N LEU A 224 10.74 -8.00 4.84
CA LEU A 224 11.43 -6.73 4.68
C LEU A 224 11.15 -6.10 3.31
N SER A 225 11.17 -6.89 2.23
CA SER A 225 10.79 -6.43 0.88
C SER A 225 9.35 -5.92 0.83
N PHE A 226 8.40 -6.66 1.42
CA PHE A 226 7.00 -6.22 1.52
C PHE A 226 6.85 -4.92 2.32
N LEU A 227 7.57 -4.79 3.43
CA LEU A 227 7.56 -3.57 4.23
C LEU A 227 8.09 -2.38 3.44
N HIS A 228 9.24 -2.49 2.78
CA HIS A 228 9.77 -1.42 1.93
C HIS A 228 8.81 -1.06 0.79
N PHE A 229 8.17 -2.05 0.17
CA PHE A 229 7.18 -1.81 -0.88
C PHE A 229 5.98 -0.99 -0.38
N LEU A 230 5.40 -1.37 0.77
CA LEU A 230 4.30 -0.61 1.36
C LEU A 230 4.72 0.81 1.75
N LEU A 231 5.93 0.99 2.24
CA LEU A 231 6.49 2.30 2.60
C LEU A 231 6.71 3.22 1.40
N ALA A 232 6.86 2.67 0.19
CA ALA A 232 6.94 3.48 -1.03
C ALA A 232 5.67 4.31 -1.29
N PHE A 233 4.54 3.97 -0.64
CA PHE A 233 3.28 4.73 -0.70
C PHE A 233 3.10 5.72 0.44
N SER A 234 4.12 5.91 1.29
CA SER A 234 4.08 6.91 2.36
C SER A 234 4.12 8.33 1.77
N PRO A 235 3.31 9.26 2.30
CA PRO A 235 3.44 10.68 1.98
C PRO A 235 4.86 11.19 2.24
N LEU A 236 5.36 12.04 1.34
CA LEU A 236 6.65 12.71 1.48
C LEU A 236 6.51 14.12 2.08
N PRO A 237 7.56 14.68 2.72
CA PRO A 237 8.90 14.10 2.96
C PRO A 237 8.92 12.99 4.02
N GLU A 238 10.01 12.22 4.06
CA GLU A 238 10.19 11.14 5.05
C GLU A 238 10.29 11.68 6.49
N PRO A 239 9.79 10.95 7.50
CA PRO A 239 9.64 11.48 8.86
C PRO A 239 10.92 11.96 9.54
N THR A 240 12.05 11.36 9.19
CA THR A 240 13.38 11.57 9.80
C THR A 240 14.29 12.47 8.95
N SER A 241 13.71 13.23 8.00
CA SER A 241 14.46 14.13 7.10
C SER A 241 15.36 15.15 7.83
N LYS A 242 15.10 15.44 9.11
CA LYS A 242 15.94 16.32 9.95
C LYS A 242 16.44 15.55 11.19
N PRO A 243 17.74 15.62 11.53
CA PRO A 243 18.28 14.90 12.66
C PRO A 243 17.65 15.37 13.97
N GLY A 244 17.16 14.43 14.79
CA GLY A 244 16.60 14.70 16.12
C GLY A 244 15.18 15.29 16.12
N GLN A 245 14.52 15.39 14.97
CA GLN A 245 13.12 15.83 14.86
C GLN A 245 12.34 14.87 13.96
N ALA A 246 11.18 14.40 14.43
CA ALA A 246 10.22 13.69 13.60
C ALA A 246 9.16 14.66 13.08
N MET A 247 8.82 14.52 11.79
CA MET A 247 7.72 15.25 11.17
C MET A 247 6.95 14.32 10.23
N PHE A 248 5.72 13.98 10.58
CA PHE A 248 4.90 13.08 9.77
C PHE A 248 4.12 13.85 8.71
N SER A 249 4.23 13.37 7.46
CA SER A 249 3.62 14.03 6.30
C SER A 249 2.14 13.67 6.14
N GLU A 250 1.33 14.67 5.76
CA GLU A 250 -0.12 14.54 5.69
C GLU A 250 -0.57 13.80 4.41
N PHE A 251 -1.64 13.02 4.52
CA PHE A 251 -2.28 12.40 3.37
C PHE A 251 -3.04 13.41 2.49
N ASN A 252 -2.68 13.46 1.20
CA ASN A 252 -3.40 14.20 0.16
C ASN A 252 -4.13 13.24 -0.80
N PRO A 253 -5.47 13.19 -0.81
CA PRO A 253 -6.22 12.24 -1.64
C PRO A 253 -6.04 12.43 -3.15
N SER A 254 -5.68 13.63 -3.61
CA SER A 254 -5.44 13.90 -5.03
C SER A 254 -4.14 13.27 -5.53
N ILE A 255 -3.19 13.07 -4.62
CA ILE A 255 -1.86 12.51 -4.91
C ILE A 255 -1.83 11.04 -4.48
N HIS A 256 -2.14 10.77 -3.22
CA HIS A 256 -1.94 9.51 -2.50
C HIS A 256 -3.07 8.49 -2.69
N ARG A 257 -3.54 8.30 -3.93
CA ARG A 257 -4.70 7.47 -4.24
C ARG A 257 -4.59 6.01 -3.76
N TYR A 258 -3.37 5.47 -3.67
CA TYR A 258 -3.10 4.07 -3.31
C TYR A 258 -2.59 3.87 -1.87
N THR A 259 -2.30 4.96 -1.14
CA THR A 259 -1.88 4.88 0.27
C THR A 259 -2.89 4.17 1.18
N PRO A 260 -4.23 4.30 0.99
CA PRO A 260 -5.18 3.53 1.79
C PRO A 260 -5.04 2.01 1.62
N ALA A 261 -4.75 1.53 0.41
CA ALA A 261 -4.49 0.10 0.16
C ALA A 261 -3.17 -0.34 0.82
N ALA A 262 -2.13 0.51 0.78
CA ALA A 262 -0.86 0.23 1.45
C ALA A 262 -1.03 0.13 2.98
N VAL A 263 -1.81 1.03 3.59
CA VAL A 263 -2.09 1.00 5.03
C VAL A 263 -2.94 -0.21 5.41
N ASP A 264 -3.92 -0.59 4.59
CA ASP A 264 -4.71 -1.81 4.82
C ASP A 264 -3.84 -3.08 4.73
N GLY A 265 -2.97 -3.16 3.72
CA GLY A 265 -1.97 -4.23 3.60
C GLY A 265 -1.04 -4.30 4.82
N LEU A 266 -0.50 -3.15 5.25
CA LEU A 266 0.35 -3.07 6.45
C LEU A 266 -0.39 -3.52 7.72
N ALA A 267 -1.61 -3.06 7.92
CA ALA A 267 -2.43 -3.42 9.07
C ALA A 267 -2.72 -4.93 9.12
N LYS A 268 -3.06 -5.52 7.98
CA LYS A 268 -3.32 -6.97 7.85
C LYS A 268 -2.07 -7.80 8.10
N LEU A 269 -0.91 -7.39 7.57
CA LEU A 269 0.36 -8.08 7.82
C LEU A 269 0.75 -8.02 9.30
N LEU A 270 0.58 -6.87 9.95
CA LEU A 270 0.90 -6.67 11.38
C LEU A 270 -0.07 -7.37 12.32
N ALA A 271 -1.35 -7.49 11.94
CA ALA A 271 -2.38 -8.13 12.73
C ALA A 271 -2.32 -9.66 12.67
N ARG A 272 -1.61 -10.22 11.69
CA ARG A 272 -1.39 -11.66 11.60
C ARG A 272 -0.44 -12.11 12.71
N ASP A 273 -0.81 -13.19 13.38
CA ASP A 273 0.01 -13.86 14.40
C ASP A 273 1.28 -14.49 13.78
N ASP A 274 1.96 -15.37 14.52
CA ASP A 274 3.18 -16.03 14.05
C ASP A 274 2.97 -16.74 12.68
N PRO A 275 3.98 -16.69 11.77
CA PRO A 275 5.34 -16.19 11.98
C PRO A 275 5.54 -14.67 11.74
N ASN A 276 4.53 -13.94 11.23
CA ASN A 276 4.69 -12.54 10.81
C ASN A 276 5.16 -11.63 11.95
N ARG A 277 4.59 -11.81 13.14
CA ARG A 277 4.95 -11.03 14.32
C ARG A 277 6.41 -11.22 14.72
N ALA A 278 6.95 -12.43 14.60
CA ALA A 278 8.35 -12.72 14.84
C ALA A 278 9.25 -12.00 13.83
N TYR A 279 8.88 -11.98 12.54
CA TYR A 279 9.64 -11.24 11.52
C TYR A 279 9.65 -9.73 11.77
N PHE A 280 8.51 -9.11 12.07
CA PHE A 280 8.47 -7.69 12.43
C PHE A 280 9.30 -7.37 13.67
N SER A 281 9.26 -8.23 14.69
CA SER A 281 10.10 -8.09 15.88
C SER A 281 11.59 -8.14 15.52
N ALA A 282 12.00 -9.08 14.67
CA ALA A 282 13.38 -9.21 14.20
C ALA A 282 13.83 -7.99 13.39
N ILE A 283 12.96 -7.45 12.52
CA ILE A 283 13.26 -6.26 11.69
C ILE A 283 13.39 -5.00 12.56
N PHE A 284 12.43 -4.73 13.45
CA PHE A 284 12.40 -3.48 14.20
C PHE A 284 13.32 -3.48 15.42
N SER A 285 13.42 -4.61 16.14
CA SER A 285 14.21 -4.73 17.37
C SER A 285 15.55 -5.42 17.20
N GLY A 286 15.84 -5.96 16.00
CA GLY A 286 17.02 -6.78 15.73
C GLY A 286 16.86 -8.22 16.22
N ASP A 287 17.67 -9.11 15.67
CA ASP A 287 17.70 -10.56 16.00
C ASP A 287 19.11 -11.05 16.36
N GLY A 288 20.00 -10.13 16.74
CA GLY A 288 21.40 -10.39 17.05
C GLY A 288 22.31 -10.53 15.82
N SER A 289 21.74 -10.93 14.67
CA SER A 289 22.45 -10.97 13.37
C SER A 289 22.32 -9.64 12.61
N THR A 290 21.13 -9.04 12.69
CA THR A 290 20.82 -7.76 12.05
C THR A 290 20.57 -6.69 13.10
N PRO A 291 21.15 -5.48 12.93
CA PRO A 291 20.91 -4.39 13.85
C PRO A 291 19.45 -3.92 13.78
N PRO A 292 18.90 -3.34 14.87
CA PRO A 292 17.58 -2.73 14.87
C PRO A 292 17.45 -1.65 13.78
N GLN A 293 16.28 -1.55 13.14
CA GLN A 293 15.99 -0.54 12.12
C GLN A 293 14.97 0.51 12.61
N PRO A 294 15.39 1.45 13.48
CA PRO A 294 14.51 2.45 14.09
C PRO A 294 13.91 3.44 13.07
N ASP A 295 14.64 3.71 11.99
CA ASP A 295 14.16 4.55 10.88
C ASP A 295 12.98 3.90 10.16
N LEU A 296 13.10 2.61 9.84
CA LEU A 296 12.05 1.83 9.19
C LEU A 296 10.79 1.76 10.05
N LEU A 297 10.95 1.57 11.36
CA LEU A 297 9.83 1.62 12.31
C LEU A 297 9.14 2.99 12.31
N THR A 298 9.91 4.08 12.28
CA THR A 298 9.37 5.45 12.25
C THR A 298 8.62 5.73 10.94
N ARG A 299 9.15 5.26 9.80
CA ARG A 299 8.49 5.35 8.49
C ARG A 299 7.19 4.55 8.46
N ALA A 300 7.19 3.32 9.00
CA ALA A 300 5.99 2.50 9.12
C ALA A 300 4.92 3.14 10.00
N PHE A 301 5.34 3.73 11.12
CA PHE A 301 4.45 4.49 11.98
C PHE A 301 3.87 5.70 11.23
N GLY A 302 4.71 6.46 10.52
CA GLY A 302 4.30 7.61 9.69
C GLY A 302 3.27 7.24 8.62
N LEU A 303 3.47 6.14 7.89
CA LEU A 303 2.50 5.62 6.93
C LEU A 303 1.16 5.32 7.62
N ALA A 304 1.18 4.60 8.76
CA ALA A 304 -0.02 4.22 9.50
C ALA A 304 -0.82 5.43 10.02
N ILE A 305 -0.15 6.47 10.51
CA ILE A 305 -0.81 7.66 11.07
C ILE A 305 -1.14 8.75 10.03
N SER A 306 -0.70 8.60 8.78
CA SER A 306 -0.97 9.58 7.70
C SER A 306 -2.46 9.85 7.47
N CYS A 307 -3.32 8.91 7.88
CA CYS A 307 -4.77 9.01 7.81
C CYS A 307 -5.39 10.03 8.79
N ILE A 308 -4.66 10.44 9.84
CA ILE A 308 -5.16 11.31 10.90
C ILE A 308 -5.34 12.75 10.36
N PRO A 309 -6.55 13.32 10.42
CA PRO A 309 -6.79 14.67 9.90
C PRO A 309 -6.20 15.74 10.81
N HIS A 310 -5.46 16.70 10.23
CA HIS A 310 -4.99 17.89 10.95
C HIS A 310 -6.13 18.87 11.25
N ASN A 311 -7.02 19.08 10.27
CA ASN A 311 -8.13 20.03 10.33
C ASN A 311 -9.48 19.36 10.05
N LYS A 312 -10.55 19.83 10.71
CA LYS A 312 -11.94 19.36 10.51
C LYS A 312 -12.12 17.83 10.65
N PRO A 313 -11.88 17.25 11.83
CA PRO A 313 -11.80 15.80 12.02
C PRO A 313 -13.07 15.06 11.57
N LEU A 314 -14.25 15.61 11.85
CA LEU A 314 -15.51 14.89 11.67
C LEU A 314 -15.88 14.63 10.19
N GLY A 315 -15.71 15.62 9.31
CA GLY A 315 -16.01 15.44 7.88
C GLY A 315 -15.06 14.48 7.18
N VAL A 316 -13.81 14.41 7.65
CA VAL A 316 -12.81 13.46 7.11
C VAL A 316 -13.07 12.05 7.61
N VAL A 317 -13.47 11.89 8.88
CA VAL A 317 -13.81 10.59 9.46
C VAL A 317 -14.92 9.91 8.68
N ASP A 318 -15.99 10.63 8.37
CA ASP A 318 -17.14 10.06 7.66
C ASP A 318 -16.71 9.56 6.25
N ALA A 319 -15.82 10.30 5.58
CA ALA A 319 -15.33 9.95 4.24
C ALA A 319 -14.23 8.86 4.24
N ARG A 320 -13.50 8.68 5.34
CA ARG A 320 -12.27 7.84 5.40
C ARG A 320 -12.25 6.85 6.55
N LYS A 321 -13.42 6.47 7.06
CA LYS A 321 -13.59 5.60 8.24
C LYS A 321 -12.75 4.33 8.20
N VAL A 322 -12.77 3.59 7.07
CA VAL A 322 -12.01 2.34 6.91
C VAL A 322 -10.50 2.60 6.94
N PHE A 323 -10.05 3.64 6.24
CA PHE A 323 -8.64 4.03 6.22
C PHE A 323 -8.12 4.40 7.62
N LEU A 324 -8.90 5.16 8.39
CA LEU A 324 -8.58 5.48 9.79
C LEU A 324 -8.56 4.24 10.70
N LEU A 325 -9.51 3.31 10.52
CA LEU A 325 -9.56 2.08 11.32
C LEU A 325 -8.32 1.23 11.12
N GLN A 326 -7.88 1.03 9.88
CA GLN A 326 -6.70 0.25 9.55
C GLN A 326 -5.41 0.97 9.95
N GLY A 327 -5.32 2.28 9.70
CA GLY A 327 -4.17 3.09 10.11
C GLY A 327 -3.95 3.06 11.62
N LEU A 328 -5.00 3.25 12.42
CA LEU A 328 -4.88 3.19 13.87
C LEU A 328 -4.66 1.76 14.40
N LEU A 329 -5.12 0.72 13.69
CA LEU A 329 -4.77 -0.67 14.03
C LEU A 329 -3.26 -0.91 13.87
N ALA A 330 -2.72 -0.56 12.70
CA ALA A 330 -1.29 -0.67 12.42
C ALA A 330 -0.46 0.15 13.41
N ALA A 331 -0.85 1.42 13.65
CA ALA A 331 -0.15 2.30 14.57
C ALA A 331 -0.13 1.77 16.02
N ASP A 332 -1.24 1.21 16.51
CA ASP A 332 -1.29 0.59 17.84
C ASP A 332 -0.29 -0.58 17.95
N VAL A 333 -0.23 -1.47 16.96
CA VAL A 333 0.77 -2.55 16.95
C VAL A 333 2.19 -1.99 16.88
N LEU A 334 2.45 -1.03 15.99
CA LEU A 334 3.79 -0.44 15.80
C LEU A 334 4.32 0.25 17.07
N THR A 335 3.45 0.90 17.85
CA THR A 335 3.86 1.52 19.13
C THR A 335 4.34 0.51 20.17
N SER A 336 4.06 -0.79 20.02
CA SER A 336 4.60 -1.82 20.90
C SER A 336 6.12 -1.98 20.73
N PHE A 337 6.63 -1.83 19.50
CA PHE A 337 8.05 -1.95 19.14
C PHE A 337 8.87 -0.70 19.46
N ALA A 338 8.23 0.46 19.62
CA ALA A 338 8.94 1.70 19.93
C ALA A 338 9.59 1.64 21.32
N ASP A 339 10.84 2.09 21.45
CA ASP A 339 11.49 2.29 22.73
C ASP A 339 11.10 3.66 23.36
N GLY A 340 11.62 3.96 24.54
CA GLY A 340 11.30 5.20 25.24
C GLY A 340 11.76 6.47 24.50
N PRO A 341 13.01 6.56 24.01
CA PRO A 341 13.47 7.68 23.19
C PRO A 341 12.64 7.89 21.91
N MET A 342 12.30 6.81 21.21
CA MET A 342 11.46 6.86 20.01
C MET A 342 10.05 7.35 20.34
N ALA A 343 9.46 6.85 21.42
CA ALA A 343 8.15 7.29 21.87
C ALA A 343 8.12 8.80 22.20
N LYS A 344 9.20 9.31 22.82
CA LYS A 344 9.39 10.74 23.10
C LYS A 344 9.51 11.54 21.80
N LEU A 345 10.29 11.04 20.84
CA LEU A 345 10.46 11.67 19.52
C LEU A 345 9.14 11.76 18.76
N TRP A 346 8.34 10.69 18.76
CA TRP A 346 7.03 10.68 18.10
C TRP A 346 6.06 11.63 18.80
N LEU A 347 5.88 11.54 20.13
CA LEU A 347 4.98 12.45 20.85
C LEU A 347 5.33 13.93 20.68
N GLY A 348 6.63 14.23 20.57
CA GLY A 348 7.16 15.57 20.32
C GLY A 348 7.28 15.94 18.85
N SER A 349 6.62 15.24 17.92
CA SER A 349 6.73 15.52 16.49
C SER A 349 6.29 16.94 16.14
N VAL A 350 6.94 17.53 15.15
CA VAL A 350 6.74 18.94 14.76
C VAL A 350 5.35 19.18 14.17
N ASP A 351 4.80 18.19 13.48
CA ASP A 351 3.45 18.18 12.90
C ASP A 351 2.35 18.09 13.96
N GLY A 352 2.69 17.69 15.20
CA GLY A 352 1.74 17.61 16.30
C GLY A 352 0.69 16.50 16.14
N PHE A 353 1.00 15.37 15.50
CA PHE A 353 0.05 14.27 15.32
C PHE A 353 -0.66 13.88 16.62
N ALA A 354 0.05 13.87 17.76
CA ALA A 354 -0.50 13.47 19.04
C ALA A 354 -1.65 14.40 19.48
N ILE A 355 -1.52 15.70 19.20
CA ILE A 355 -2.57 16.70 19.44
C ILE A 355 -3.76 16.44 18.51
N HIS A 356 -3.51 16.15 17.23
CA HIS A 356 -4.55 15.85 16.24
C HIS A 356 -5.31 14.56 16.57
N LEU A 357 -4.62 13.51 17.00
CA LEU A 357 -5.19 12.24 17.43
C LEU A 357 -6.06 12.40 18.68
N LEU A 358 -5.60 13.18 19.65
CA LEU A 358 -6.39 13.48 20.85
C LEU A 358 -7.64 14.29 20.48
N ARG A 359 -7.51 15.32 19.63
CA ARG A 359 -8.66 16.12 19.17
C ARG A 359 -9.68 15.26 18.42
N LEU A 360 -9.22 14.38 17.55
CA LEU A 360 -10.06 13.41 16.85
C LEU A 360 -10.81 12.52 17.84
N SER A 361 -10.09 11.90 18.79
CA SER A 361 -10.68 10.99 19.78
C SER A 361 -11.73 11.71 20.63
N CYS A 362 -11.43 12.93 21.11
CA CYS A 362 -12.39 13.74 21.86
C CYS A 362 -13.61 14.14 21.01
N ALA A 363 -13.43 14.56 19.76
CA ALA A 363 -14.52 14.93 18.88
C ALA A 363 -15.48 13.75 18.60
N LEU A 364 -14.94 12.54 18.40
CA LEU A 364 -15.76 11.34 18.23
C LEU A 364 -16.55 10.98 19.50
N CYS A 365 -15.94 11.19 20.67
CA CYS A 365 -16.61 11.00 21.96
C CYS A 365 -17.77 11.96 22.18
N THR A 366 -17.59 13.24 21.85
CA THR A 366 -18.56 14.28 22.21
C THR A 366 -19.65 14.51 21.16
N ASP A 367 -19.34 14.27 19.88
CA ASP A 367 -20.22 14.59 18.76
C ASP A 367 -20.83 13.32 18.14
N ARG A 368 -20.03 12.30 17.79
CA ARG A 368 -20.56 11.15 17.04
C ARG A 368 -21.25 10.11 17.92
N LEU A 369 -20.55 9.59 18.93
CA LEU A 369 -21.05 8.48 19.76
C LEU A 369 -22.39 8.80 20.47
N PRO A 370 -22.64 10.00 21.01
CA PRO A 370 -23.89 10.31 21.69
C PRO A 370 -25.11 10.39 20.77
N HIS A 371 -24.89 10.65 19.47
CA HIS A 371 -25.95 10.76 18.47
C HIS A 371 -26.35 9.44 17.83
N ILE A 372 -25.64 8.34 18.12
CA ILE A 372 -25.97 7.01 17.60
C ILE A 372 -26.98 6.31 18.50
N ASN A 373 -28.11 5.92 17.92
CA ASN A 373 -29.14 5.21 18.64
C ASN A 373 -28.84 3.70 18.62
N MET A 374 -28.17 3.20 19.67
CA MET A 374 -27.82 1.78 19.86
C MET A 374 -29.02 0.82 19.81
N ARG A 375 -30.27 1.33 19.89
CA ARG A 375 -31.49 0.51 19.73
C ARG A 375 -31.80 0.20 18.26
N GLN A 376 -31.16 0.87 17.30
CA GLN A 376 -31.27 0.60 15.87
C GLN A 376 -30.11 -0.27 15.41
N ARG A 377 -30.39 -1.55 15.09
CA ARG A 377 -29.41 -2.51 14.56
C ARG A 377 -28.65 -2.01 13.31
N SER A 378 -29.23 -1.10 12.54
CA SER A 378 -28.56 -0.51 11.37
C SER A 378 -27.39 0.42 11.71
N GLN A 379 -27.34 1.00 12.92
CA GLN A 379 -26.29 1.94 13.35
C GLN A 379 -25.21 1.28 14.24
N GLU A 380 -25.39 0.01 14.59
CA GLU A 380 -24.48 -0.75 15.46
C GLU A 380 -23.05 -0.88 14.88
N PRO A 381 -22.84 -1.18 13.58
CA PRO A 381 -21.49 -1.26 13.01
C PRO A 381 -20.76 0.09 13.02
N GLU A 382 -21.51 1.18 12.90
CA GLU A 382 -20.96 2.53 12.90
C GLU A 382 -20.55 2.97 14.30
N ALA A 383 -21.35 2.64 15.31
CA ALA A 383 -20.99 2.88 16.70
C ALA A 383 -19.71 2.12 17.08
N TYR A 384 -19.62 0.85 16.67
CA TYR A 384 -18.43 0.03 16.88
C TYR A 384 -17.19 0.64 16.21
N ALA A 385 -17.31 1.10 14.97
CA ALA A 385 -16.21 1.73 14.26
C ALA A 385 -15.69 2.98 14.97
N PHE A 386 -16.57 3.90 15.39
CA PHE A 386 -16.14 5.10 16.11
C PHE A 386 -15.57 4.78 17.50
N GLY A 387 -16.17 3.82 18.22
CA GLY A 387 -15.62 3.34 19.49
C GLY A 387 -14.21 2.76 19.33
N ALA A 388 -13.99 1.95 18.29
CA ALA A 388 -12.68 1.38 17.98
C ALA A 388 -11.63 2.46 17.66
N LEU A 389 -12.01 3.51 16.90
CA LEU A 389 -11.12 4.65 16.62
C LEU A 389 -10.69 5.37 17.90
N VAL A 390 -11.65 5.65 18.79
CA VAL A 390 -11.36 6.31 20.08
C VAL A 390 -10.46 5.44 20.93
N HIS A 391 -10.79 4.15 21.09
CA HIS A 391 -10.00 3.23 21.91
C HIS A 391 -8.57 3.10 21.41
N ARG A 392 -8.36 2.89 20.11
CA ARG A 392 -7.02 2.79 19.52
C ARG A 392 -6.25 4.10 19.63
N GLY A 393 -6.91 5.23 19.34
CA GLY A 393 -6.30 6.56 19.47
C GLY A 393 -5.78 6.84 20.88
N LEU A 394 -6.59 6.57 21.91
CA LEU A 394 -6.18 6.72 23.30
C LEU A 394 -5.13 5.70 23.73
N ALA A 395 -5.21 4.45 23.25
CA ALA A 395 -4.22 3.41 23.54
C ALA A 395 -2.83 3.77 23.00
N ILE A 396 -2.76 4.28 21.77
CA ILE A 396 -1.51 4.78 21.14
C ILE A 396 -0.91 5.90 22.00
N LEU A 397 -1.70 6.94 22.29
CA LEU A 397 -1.24 8.10 23.07
C LEU A 397 -0.75 7.68 24.46
N ARG A 398 -1.51 6.82 25.14
CA ARG A 398 -1.18 6.30 26.46
C ARG A 398 0.13 5.50 26.44
N ARG A 399 0.29 4.55 25.50
CA ARG A 399 1.48 3.71 25.42
C ARG A 399 2.74 4.53 25.18
N LEU A 400 2.67 5.51 24.27
CA LEU A 400 3.80 6.39 24.01
C LEU A 400 4.16 7.25 25.23
N ALA A 401 3.14 7.74 25.96
CA ALA A 401 3.33 8.53 27.17
C ALA A 401 3.98 7.68 28.30
N GLU A 402 3.49 6.46 28.51
CA GLU A 402 4.04 5.52 29.49
C GLU A 402 5.51 5.17 29.18
N LYS A 403 5.85 4.90 27.91
CA LYS A 403 7.23 4.62 27.48
C LYS A 403 8.15 5.82 27.64
N THR A 404 7.67 7.03 27.37
CA THR A 404 8.42 8.28 27.61
C THR A 404 8.72 8.46 29.11
N LYS A 405 7.75 8.17 29.99
CA LYS A 405 7.91 8.30 31.44
C LYS A 405 8.96 7.37 32.04
N GLN A 406 9.17 6.21 31.43
CA GLN A 406 10.19 5.26 31.88
C GLN A 406 11.63 5.77 31.66
N VAL A 407 11.84 6.67 30.70
CA VAL A 407 13.15 7.27 30.39
C VAL A 407 13.45 8.47 31.29
N ASP A 408 12.48 9.36 31.51
CA ASP A 408 12.67 10.65 32.19
C ASP A 408 12.55 10.56 33.73
N LYS A 409 12.92 9.44 34.38
CA LYS A 409 12.75 9.22 35.85
C LYS A 409 13.36 10.31 36.76
N SER A 410 14.21 11.19 36.23
CA SER A 410 14.90 12.27 36.95
C SER A 410 14.38 13.69 36.66
N SER A 411 13.44 13.87 35.73
CA SER A 411 12.89 15.18 35.35
C SER A 411 11.38 15.11 35.17
N SER A 412 10.62 16.07 35.70
CA SER A 412 9.18 16.21 35.43
C SER A 412 8.92 16.12 33.93
N LEU A 413 8.11 15.15 33.49
CA LEU A 413 7.79 14.97 32.07
C LEU A 413 7.25 16.27 31.50
N CYS A 414 7.96 16.84 30.54
CA CYS A 414 7.46 17.98 29.78
C CYS A 414 6.69 17.42 28.58
N PHE A 415 5.42 17.05 28.79
CA PHE A 415 4.53 16.80 27.66
C PHE A 415 4.47 18.08 26.81
N PRO A 416 4.59 17.97 25.47
CA PRO A 416 4.31 19.11 24.61
C PRO A 416 2.91 19.68 24.88
N SER A 417 2.81 21.00 24.94
CA SER A 417 1.57 21.71 25.27
C SER A 417 0.40 21.27 24.38
N GLY A 418 -0.71 20.82 24.98
CA GLY A 418 -1.92 20.44 24.25
C GLY A 418 -2.06 18.95 23.92
N ILE A 419 -1.12 18.11 24.36
CA ILE A 419 -1.22 16.64 24.28
C ILE A 419 -2.02 16.05 25.45
N THR A 420 -2.45 16.87 26.41
CA THR A 420 -3.31 16.45 27.52
C THR A 420 -4.76 16.87 27.27
N PRO A 421 -5.74 16.00 27.62
CA PRO A 421 -7.15 16.36 27.51
C PRO A 421 -7.46 17.52 28.48
N ARG A 422 -8.13 18.55 27.98
CA ARG A 422 -8.53 19.69 28.80
C ARG A 422 -9.57 19.26 29.84
N LYS A 423 -9.55 19.89 31.02
CA LYS A 423 -10.51 19.59 32.10
C LYS A 423 -11.95 19.79 31.65
N GLU A 424 -12.21 20.78 30.81
CA GLU A 424 -13.54 21.05 30.24
C GLU A 424 -13.98 19.95 29.29
N SER A 425 -13.06 19.39 28.48
CA SER A 425 -13.36 18.28 27.58
C SER A 425 -13.63 16.97 28.34
N LEU A 426 -12.88 16.71 29.41
CA LEU A 426 -13.11 15.56 30.30
C LEU A 426 -14.47 15.67 31.00
N LEU A 427 -14.79 16.85 31.54
CA LEU A 427 -16.10 17.10 32.15
C LEU A 427 -17.22 16.95 31.12
N GLY A 428 -17.05 17.49 29.91
CA GLY A 428 -18.00 17.33 28.82
C GLY A 428 -18.26 15.87 28.47
N ALA A 429 -17.21 15.04 28.41
CA ALA A 429 -17.34 13.60 28.17
C ALA A 429 -18.06 12.86 29.32
N LEU A 430 -17.79 13.24 30.57
CA LEU A 430 -18.43 12.65 31.77
C LEU A 430 -19.93 12.96 31.88
N LEU A 431 -20.38 14.06 31.29
CA LEU A 431 -21.79 14.51 31.35
C LEU A 431 -22.67 13.89 30.25
N LEU A 432 -22.11 13.09 29.34
CA LEU A 432 -22.85 12.50 28.22
C LEU A 432 -23.58 11.21 28.65
N PRO A 433 -24.90 11.09 28.40
CA PRO A 433 -25.74 10.05 28.99
C PRO A 433 -25.50 8.61 28.46
N ASN A 434 -24.73 8.44 27.39
CA ASN A 434 -24.50 7.14 26.72
C ASN A 434 -23.01 6.85 26.44
N MET A 435 -22.09 7.43 27.19
CA MET A 435 -20.65 7.21 26.98
C MET A 435 -20.19 5.84 27.51
N ASP A 436 -19.34 5.16 26.75
CA ASP A 436 -18.71 3.92 27.20
C ASP A 436 -17.81 4.20 28.42
N PRO A 437 -18.06 3.55 29.58
CA PRO A 437 -17.24 3.69 30.77
C PRO A 437 -15.75 3.38 30.55
N ASN A 438 -15.42 2.50 29.60
CA ASN A 438 -14.05 2.17 29.26
C ASN A 438 -13.33 3.35 28.60
N ILE A 439 -14.01 4.08 27.72
CA ILE A 439 -13.46 5.29 27.08
C ILE A 439 -13.19 6.36 28.14
N ILE A 440 -14.13 6.58 29.06
CA ILE A 440 -13.97 7.52 30.18
C ILE A 440 -12.75 7.13 31.04
N ARG A 441 -12.63 5.84 31.39
CA ARG A 441 -11.48 5.34 32.16
C ARG A 441 -10.16 5.57 31.45
N GLN A 442 -10.12 5.36 30.13
CA GLN A 442 -8.93 5.60 29.31
C GLN A 442 -8.57 7.10 29.27
N LEU A 443 -9.55 7.98 29.07
CA LEU A 443 -9.35 9.44 29.08
C LEU A 443 -8.79 9.94 30.41
N VAL A 444 -9.38 9.50 31.53
CA VAL A 444 -8.92 9.88 32.88
C VAL A 444 -7.52 9.31 33.16
N SER A 445 -7.29 8.03 32.84
CA SER A 445 -5.98 7.40 32.99
C SER A 445 -4.90 8.11 32.17
N TYR A 446 -5.24 8.56 30.96
CA TYR A 446 -4.31 9.31 30.13
C TYR A 446 -4.05 10.72 30.70
N ALA A 447 -5.08 11.41 31.18
CA ALA A 447 -4.93 12.72 31.83
C ALA A 447 -4.00 12.66 33.06
N GLN A 448 -4.11 11.60 33.86
CA GLN A 448 -3.27 11.36 35.04
C GLN A 448 -1.80 11.10 34.70
N LEU A 449 -1.45 10.69 33.48
CA LEU A 449 -0.05 10.50 33.10
C LEU A 449 0.73 11.82 33.00
N ALA A 450 0.02 12.94 32.88
CA ALA A 450 0.60 14.28 32.83
C ALA A 450 0.65 15.02 34.17
N GLU A 451 0.17 14.37 35.24
CA GLU A 451 0.39 14.77 36.64
C GLU A 451 1.61 14.00 37.21
#